data_AF-A0A1L8EIH3-F1
#
_entry.id   AF-A0A1L8EIH3-F1
#
_cell.length_a   1.000
_cell.length_b   1.000
_cell.length_c   1.000
_cell.angle_alpha   90.00
_cell.angle_beta   90.00
_cell.angle_gamma   90.00
#
_symmetry.space_group_name_H-M   'P 1'
#
loop_
_entity.id
_entity.type
_entity.pdbx_description
1 polymer ?
#
loop_
_entity_poly.entity_id
_entity_poly.type
_entity_poly.pdbx_seq_one_letter_code
_entity_poly.pdbx_strand_id
1 'polypeptide(L)'
;AEHIARTDLTHLKIKTTIFGVTYTITTLLLVLLIGQQTVAQGNDVFNPDTLCPLIANGTKIKDPRYCNVYIVCMNDTSISGSCGDQFFDCNTGECVDPASVNCISSDPCAKNPTGFVADPYTCNGYYYCSDGVGTRGECSAGLNYNPETNNCIRNFPCEITMLPEDYCNIVPVGAFIKVPGSCTEYQTCWQSKLLNGTCPAGFYFDAFKGDCDYPHNVDCVDDNNPDPEIPADVACNKTGVFISDGVSCNGYFYCGDKNADGDYDMIHGTCPVDRFFDATDGGQCLARTKVRCPYDRCVTLGMDFMQMANLDGDDCKGFAICQYGKEISRAECPSGQYFDEMSQLCVTEPVTYAACSTTVATTTTSSPASSTEPTTTTEETTGESSTTATSSVESTTSATTTSPISSTTENPDSNPNSASEVLS
;
A
#
# COMPACT_ATOMS: atom_id res chain seq x y z
N ALA A 1 -39.30 74.63 -51.19
CA ALA A 1 -40.51 74.55 -50.35
C ALA A 1 -40.89 73.08 -50.34
N GLU A 2 -40.97 72.33 -49.25
CA GLU A 2 -41.06 72.61 -47.82
C GLU A 2 -40.59 71.37 -47.04
N HIS A 3 -40.18 71.57 -45.80
CA HIS A 3 -39.80 70.57 -44.80
C HIS A 3 -40.95 69.60 -44.47
N ILE A 4 -40.64 68.31 -44.28
CA ILE A 4 -41.43 67.41 -43.42
C ILE A 4 -40.50 66.80 -42.38
N ALA A 5 -40.92 66.95 -41.12
CA ALA A 5 -40.20 66.64 -39.91
C ALA A 5 -40.11 65.13 -39.62
N ARG A 6 -38.96 64.72 -39.06
CA ARG A 6 -38.76 63.44 -38.36
C ARG A 6 -39.66 63.36 -37.13
N THR A 7 -40.15 62.15 -36.84
CA THR A 7 -40.44 61.73 -35.47
C THR A 7 -39.74 60.39 -35.24
N ASP A 8 -38.76 60.41 -34.35
CA ASP A 8 -37.91 59.29 -33.93
C ASP A 8 -38.71 58.25 -33.14
N LEU A 9 -38.61 56.99 -33.55
CA LEU A 9 -39.04 55.83 -32.76
C LEU A 9 -37.80 55.20 -32.10
N THR A 10 -37.26 55.87 -31.09
CA THR A 10 -36.16 55.32 -30.28
C THR A 10 -36.64 54.96 -28.87
N HIS A 11 -36.24 53.76 -28.44
CA HIS A 11 -36.24 53.22 -27.08
C HIS A 11 -37.54 52.70 -26.45
N LEU A 12 -37.94 51.49 -26.84
CA LEU A 12 -38.57 50.57 -25.90
C LEU A 12 -37.46 49.79 -25.14
N LYS A 13 -37.12 50.23 -23.93
CA LYS A 13 -36.14 49.54 -23.05
C LYS A 13 -36.88 48.58 -22.12
N ILE A 14 -36.92 47.30 -22.47
CA ILE A 14 -37.37 46.24 -21.56
C ILE A 14 -36.19 45.90 -20.64
N LYS A 15 -36.39 46.04 -19.33
CA LYS A 15 -35.42 45.69 -18.28
C LYS A 15 -35.93 44.46 -17.53
N THR A 16 -35.08 43.46 -17.35
CA THR A 16 -35.36 42.28 -16.52
C THR A 16 -34.38 42.27 -15.35
N THR A 17 -34.89 41.99 -14.15
CA THR A 17 -34.11 41.95 -12.91
C THR A 17 -33.86 40.50 -12.52
N ILE A 18 -32.60 40.11 -12.37
CA ILE A 18 -32.18 38.80 -11.84
C ILE A 18 -31.18 39.10 -10.71
N PHE A 19 -31.39 38.51 -9.52
CA PHE A 19 -30.59 38.73 -8.31
C PHE A 19 -30.33 40.22 -7.97
N GLY A 20 -31.34 41.07 -8.11
CA GLY A 20 -31.26 42.47 -7.67
C GLY A 20 -30.45 43.41 -8.57
N VAL A 21 -29.95 42.95 -9.72
CA VAL A 21 -29.21 43.78 -10.69
C VAL A 21 -30.00 43.90 -12.00
N THR A 22 -30.06 45.11 -12.57
CA THR A 22 -30.83 45.39 -13.81
C THR A 22 -29.92 45.39 -15.03
N TYR A 23 -30.16 44.48 -15.98
CA TYR A 23 -29.37 44.35 -17.20
C TYR A 23 -30.16 44.82 -18.44
N THR A 24 -29.47 45.40 -19.41
CA THR A 24 -30.02 45.68 -20.75
C THR A 24 -29.73 44.50 -21.68
N ILE A 25 -30.62 44.19 -22.62
CA ILE A 25 -30.46 43.04 -23.54
C ILE A 25 -29.08 43.04 -24.25
N THR A 26 -28.52 44.21 -24.53
CA THR A 26 -27.18 44.38 -25.12
C THR A 26 -26.04 43.94 -24.20
N THR A 27 -26.18 44.06 -22.87
CA THR A 27 -25.16 43.58 -21.91
C THR A 27 -25.29 42.08 -21.65
N LEU A 28 -26.49 41.51 -21.79
CA LEU A 28 -26.70 40.06 -21.68
C LEU A 28 -26.04 39.29 -22.85
N LEU A 29 -26.12 39.81 -24.07
CA LEU A 29 -25.47 39.24 -25.27
C LEU A 29 -23.94 39.31 -25.21
N LEU A 30 -23.37 40.35 -24.58
CA LEU A 30 -21.92 40.46 -24.41
C LEU A 30 -21.40 39.46 -23.37
N VAL A 31 -22.18 39.15 -22.32
CA VAL A 31 -21.84 38.13 -21.31
C VAL A 31 -21.95 36.71 -21.90
N LEU A 32 -22.89 36.47 -22.83
CA LEU A 32 -23.00 35.21 -23.58
C LEU A 32 -21.85 34.99 -24.59
N LEU A 33 -21.26 36.05 -25.15
CA LEU A 33 -20.11 35.98 -26.07
C LEU A 33 -18.75 35.82 -25.37
N ILE A 34 -18.67 36.06 -24.05
CA ILE A 34 -17.47 35.76 -23.23
C ILE A 34 -17.60 34.37 -22.56
N GLY A 35 -18.75 33.71 -22.71
CA GLY A 35 -19.08 32.43 -22.08
C GLY A 35 -18.73 31.18 -22.89
N GLN A 36 -17.98 31.27 -23.99
CA GLN A 36 -17.50 30.10 -24.70
C GLN A 36 -16.00 30.18 -24.98
N GLN A 37 -15.33 29.11 -24.56
CA GLN A 37 -13.96 28.67 -24.89
C GLN A 37 -12.88 29.06 -23.87
N THR A 38 -12.89 28.36 -22.75
CA THR A 38 -11.82 27.39 -22.48
C THR A 38 -12.48 26.12 -21.96
N VAL A 39 -12.88 25.22 -22.87
CA VAL A 39 -12.79 23.81 -22.50
C VAL A 39 -11.30 23.62 -22.27
N ALA A 40 -10.90 23.38 -21.02
CA ALA A 40 -9.57 22.87 -20.75
C ALA A 40 -9.48 21.58 -21.58
N GLN A 41 -8.82 21.65 -22.74
CA GLN A 41 -8.09 20.49 -23.20
C GLN A 41 -6.93 20.38 -22.22
N GLY A 42 -7.20 19.71 -21.09
CA GLY A 42 -6.12 19.06 -20.39
C GLY A 42 -5.54 18.12 -21.43
N ASN A 43 -4.34 18.43 -21.92
CA ASN A 43 -3.43 17.34 -22.22
C ASN A 43 -3.46 16.50 -20.95
N ASP A 44 -3.85 15.22 -21.03
CA ASP A 44 -3.76 14.28 -19.92
C ASP A 44 -2.28 14.17 -19.56
N VAL A 45 -1.83 15.13 -18.78
CA VAL A 45 -0.49 15.20 -18.22
C VAL A 45 -0.57 14.31 -17.00
N PHE A 46 0.24 13.25 -17.01
CA PHE A 46 0.45 12.41 -15.84
C PHE A 46 0.50 13.25 -14.56
N ASN A 47 -0.41 12.96 -13.62
CA ASN A 47 -0.49 13.63 -12.34
C ASN A 47 -0.10 12.65 -11.22
N PRO A 48 1.12 12.76 -10.66
CA PRO A 48 1.55 11.86 -9.61
C PRO A 48 0.72 11.95 -8.33
N ASP A 49 0.05 13.06 -8.06
CA ASP A 49 -0.80 13.21 -6.86
C ASP A 49 -2.09 12.38 -6.93
N THR A 50 -2.41 11.81 -8.10
CA THR A 50 -3.50 10.83 -8.24
C THR A 50 -3.04 9.38 -8.05
N LEU A 51 -1.72 9.14 -8.11
CA LEU A 51 -1.14 7.80 -7.99
C LEU A 51 -0.46 7.58 -6.64
N CYS A 52 0.23 8.60 -6.10
CA CYS A 52 0.91 8.50 -4.80
C CYS A 52 -0.01 8.08 -3.63
N PRO A 53 -1.29 8.50 -3.56
CA PRO A 53 -2.22 8.00 -2.53
C PRO A 53 -2.59 6.51 -2.67
N LEU A 54 -2.24 5.88 -3.80
CA LEU A 54 -2.59 4.50 -4.11
C LEU A 54 -1.43 3.53 -3.92
N ILE A 55 -0.24 4.00 -3.53
CA ILE A 55 0.96 3.17 -3.41
C ILE A 55 1.70 3.45 -2.10
N ALA A 56 2.54 2.51 -1.69
CA ALA A 56 3.24 2.58 -0.41
C ALA A 56 4.04 3.87 -0.21
N ASN A 57 3.97 4.42 0.99
CA ASN A 57 4.74 5.58 1.38
C ASN A 57 6.25 5.31 1.24
N GLY A 58 6.96 6.25 0.65
CA GLY A 58 8.39 6.13 0.31
C GLY A 58 8.68 5.50 -1.05
N THR A 59 7.68 5.02 -1.79
CA THR A 59 7.88 4.43 -3.12
C THR A 59 8.46 5.46 -4.08
N LYS A 60 9.55 5.10 -4.78
CA LYS A 60 10.07 5.87 -5.91
C LYS A 60 9.47 5.35 -7.20
N ILE A 61 8.72 6.18 -7.90
CA ILE A 61 8.12 5.89 -9.21
C ILE A 61 8.81 6.73 -10.29
N LYS A 62 8.69 6.28 -11.54
CA LYS A 62 9.18 7.00 -12.71
C LYS A 62 8.15 8.04 -13.15
N ASP A 63 8.60 9.22 -13.56
CA ASP A 63 7.74 10.14 -14.30
C ASP A 63 7.64 9.65 -15.76
N PRO A 64 6.46 9.25 -16.26
CA PRO A 64 6.32 8.73 -17.60
C PRO A 64 6.61 9.77 -18.68
N ARG A 65 6.75 11.06 -18.33
CA ARG A 65 7.10 12.15 -19.25
C ARG A 65 8.59 12.30 -19.47
N TYR A 66 9.44 11.75 -18.59
CA TYR A 66 10.88 11.98 -18.66
C TYR A 66 11.68 10.72 -18.33
N CYS A 67 12.79 10.49 -19.03
CA CYS A 67 13.67 9.34 -18.78
C CYS A 67 14.49 9.48 -17.48
N ASN A 68 14.74 10.72 -17.07
CA ASN A 68 15.68 11.09 -16.00
C ASN A 68 14.98 11.75 -14.81
N VAL A 69 13.65 11.71 -14.73
CA VAL A 69 12.88 12.24 -13.61
C VAL A 69 12.23 11.08 -12.87
N TYR A 70 12.36 11.11 -11.55
CA TYR A 70 11.68 10.21 -10.64
C TYR A 70 10.83 11.01 -9.67
N ILE A 71 9.89 10.33 -9.03
CA ILE A 71 8.96 10.91 -8.10
C ILE A 71 8.97 10.02 -6.86
N VAL A 72 9.11 10.63 -5.69
CA VAL A 72 9.00 9.94 -4.42
C VAL A 72 7.63 10.23 -3.85
N CYS A 73 6.83 9.20 -3.63
CA CYS A 73 5.54 9.34 -2.98
C CYS A 73 5.74 9.38 -1.46
N MET A 74 5.35 10.48 -0.83
CA MET A 74 5.54 10.73 0.60
C MET A 74 4.25 11.31 1.19
N ASN A 75 3.64 10.60 2.13
CA ASN A 75 2.38 10.98 2.79
C ASN A 75 1.33 11.44 1.77
N ASP A 76 1.03 10.58 0.79
CA ASP A 76 0.07 10.80 -0.30
C ASP A 76 0.39 11.96 -1.26
N THR A 77 1.53 12.63 -1.08
CA THR A 77 2.02 13.70 -1.96
C THR A 77 3.21 13.23 -2.79
N SER A 78 3.50 13.97 -3.86
CA SER A 78 4.61 13.69 -4.76
C SER A 78 5.78 14.67 -4.59
N ILE A 79 7.01 14.14 -4.57
CA ILE A 79 8.25 14.91 -4.58
C ILE A 79 9.08 14.53 -5.80
N SER A 80 9.23 15.44 -6.76
CA SER A 80 10.02 15.18 -7.97
C SER A 80 11.53 15.30 -7.71
N GLY A 81 12.30 14.42 -8.34
CA GLY A 81 13.76 14.45 -8.38
C GLY A 81 14.29 14.17 -9.79
N SER A 82 15.57 14.43 -10.02
CA SER A 82 16.22 14.25 -11.33
C SER A 82 17.54 13.50 -11.22
N CYS A 83 17.79 12.65 -12.21
CA CYS A 83 19.03 11.91 -12.42
C CYS A 83 20.06 12.69 -13.26
N GLY A 84 19.80 13.95 -13.62
CA GLY A 84 20.67 14.69 -14.53
C GLY A 84 20.76 14.00 -15.89
N ASP A 85 21.97 13.61 -16.29
CA ASP A 85 22.23 12.93 -17.57
C ASP A 85 21.98 11.40 -17.53
N GLN A 86 21.69 10.84 -16.35
CA GLN A 86 21.38 9.41 -16.17
C GLN A 86 19.89 9.13 -16.31
N PHE A 87 19.52 7.87 -16.55
CA PHE A 87 18.11 7.45 -16.60
C PHE A 87 17.69 6.85 -15.26
N PHE A 88 16.45 7.10 -14.85
CA PHE A 88 15.89 6.48 -13.67
C PHE A 88 15.39 5.08 -14.00
N ASP A 89 15.88 4.07 -13.28
CA ASP A 89 15.33 2.72 -13.29
C ASP A 89 14.43 2.54 -12.07
N CYS A 90 13.11 2.51 -12.31
CA CYS A 90 12.13 2.36 -11.23
C CYS A 90 12.27 1.04 -10.47
N ASN A 91 12.76 -0.04 -11.10
CA ASN A 91 12.87 -1.35 -10.45
C ASN A 91 13.98 -1.40 -9.41
N THR A 92 15.08 -0.69 -9.66
CA THR A 92 16.20 -0.58 -8.71
C THR A 92 16.08 0.66 -7.83
N GLY A 93 15.33 1.67 -8.25
CA GLY A 93 15.19 2.95 -7.57
C GLY A 93 16.41 3.87 -7.71
N GLU A 94 17.27 3.58 -8.70
CA GLU A 94 18.58 4.21 -8.90
C GLU A 94 18.68 4.94 -10.25
N CYS A 95 19.60 5.90 -10.31
CA CYS A 95 19.99 6.57 -11.54
C CYS A 95 21.10 5.77 -12.23
N VAL A 96 20.81 5.24 -13.41
CA VAL A 96 21.67 4.31 -14.14
C VAL A 96 22.11 4.89 -15.48
N ASP A 97 23.14 4.28 -16.07
CA ASP A 97 23.61 4.65 -17.39
C ASP A 97 22.49 4.52 -18.44
N PRO A 98 22.25 5.51 -19.31
CA PRO A 98 21.21 5.46 -20.33
C PRO A 98 21.24 4.24 -21.27
N ALA A 99 22.40 3.59 -21.43
CA ALA A 99 22.52 2.36 -22.22
C ALA A 99 22.04 1.10 -21.47
N SER A 100 21.85 1.18 -20.15
CA SER A 100 21.49 0.03 -19.30
C SER A 100 19.98 -0.18 -19.14
N VAL A 101 19.17 0.85 -19.39
CA VAL A 101 17.70 0.79 -19.28
C VAL A 101 17.04 1.45 -20.49
N ASN A 102 15.96 0.83 -21.01
CA ASN A 102 15.22 1.44 -22.10
C ASN A 102 14.35 2.60 -21.59
N CYS A 103 14.56 3.80 -22.12
CA CYS A 103 13.62 4.89 -21.86
C CYS A 103 12.33 4.73 -22.67
N ILE A 104 11.25 4.46 -21.93
CA ILE A 104 9.85 4.56 -22.37
C ILE A 104 9.27 5.85 -21.78
N SER A 105 8.97 6.84 -22.63
CA SER A 105 8.51 8.17 -22.21
C SER A 105 7.39 8.68 -23.13
N SER A 106 6.50 9.51 -22.61
CA SER A 106 5.52 10.27 -23.38
C SER A 106 6.13 11.50 -24.06
N ASP A 107 7.32 11.95 -23.63
CA ASP A 107 8.15 12.93 -24.34
C ASP A 107 9.24 12.22 -25.17
N PRO A 108 9.08 12.13 -26.50
CA PRO A 108 10.07 11.49 -27.36
C PRO A 108 11.34 12.35 -27.56
N CYS A 109 11.29 13.66 -27.30
CA CYS A 109 12.43 14.57 -27.39
C CYS A 109 13.36 14.48 -26.18
N ALA A 110 12.90 13.92 -25.05
CA ALA A 110 13.75 13.59 -23.91
C ALA A 110 14.83 12.56 -24.27
N LYS A 111 14.54 11.62 -25.19
CA LYS A 111 15.50 10.63 -25.68
C LYS A 111 16.32 11.11 -26.87
N ASN A 112 15.73 11.96 -27.73
CA ASN A 112 16.37 12.48 -28.93
C ASN A 112 16.29 14.01 -28.91
N PRO A 113 17.30 14.70 -28.37
CA PRO A 113 17.21 16.14 -28.11
C PRO A 113 17.20 16.99 -29.38
N THR A 114 17.60 16.42 -30.53
CA THR A 114 17.65 17.12 -31.82
C THR A 114 17.13 16.25 -32.95
N GLY A 115 16.43 16.86 -33.91
CA GLY A 115 15.95 16.19 -35.12
C GLY A 115 14.47 15.82 -35.07
N PHE A 116 14.03 14.98 -36.01
CA PHE A 116 12.63 14.54 -36.04
C PHE A 116 12.47 13.17 -35.41
N VAL A 117 11.43 13.01 -34.60
CA VAL A 117 11.04 11.74 -33.97
C VAL A 117 9.57 11.45 -34.20
N ALA A 118 9.21 10.17 -34.23
CA ALA A 118 7.82 9.76 -34.33
C ALA A 118 7.03 10.20 -33.09
N ASP A 119 5.77 10.57 -33.28
CA ASP A 119 4.84 10.72 -32.17
C ASP A 119 4.55 9.33 -31.58
N PRO A 120 4.78 9.12 -30.27
CA PRO A 120 4.59 7.80 -29.65
C PRO A 120 3.13 7.35 -29.59
N TYR A 121 2.16 8.25 -29.80
CA TYR A 121 0.72 7.94 -29.69
C TYR A 121 -0.04 8.02 -31.02
N THR A 122 0.57 8.59 -32.07
CA THR A 122 -0.12 8.73 -33.37
C THR A 122 0.78 8.43 -34.55
N CYS A 123 0.27 7.68 -35.52
CA CYS A 123 1.04 7.29 -36.70
C CYS A 123 1.30 8.44 -37.68
N ASN A 124 0.42 9.44 -37.73
CA ASN A 124 0.57 10.61 -38.58
C ASN A 124 1.29 11.76 -37.87
N GLY A 125 1.52 11.68 -36.55
CA GLY A 125 2.23 12.69 -35.78
C GLY A 125 3.74 12.49 -35.79
N TYR A 126 4.45 13.59 -35.59
CA TYR A 126 5.88 13.60 -35.32
C TYR A 126 6.25 14.80 -34.46
N TYR A 127 7.44 14.81 -33.89
CA TYR A 127 7.99 15.97 -33.20
C TYR A 127 9.27 16.42 -33.90
N TYR A 128 9.43 17.73 -34.04
CA TYR A 128 10.73 18.35 -34.28
C TYR A 128 11.32 18.76 -32.94
N CYS A 129 12.41 18.11 -32.54
CA CYS A 129 13.13 18.36 -31.30
C CYS A 129 14.28 19.35 -31.54
N SER A 130 14.37 20.37 -30.69
CA SER A 130 15.49 21.30 -30.63
C SER A 130 15.87 21.50 -29.17
N ASP A 131 17.09 21.12 -28.79
CA ASP A 131 17.59 21.16 -27.40
C ASP A 131 16.63 20.48 -26.41
N GLY A 132 16.07 19.33 -26.80
CA GLY A 132 15.11 18.57 -25.99
C GLY A 132 13.68 19.09 -26.03
N VAL A 133 13.42 20.25 -26.64
CA VAL A 133 12.08 20.83 -26.74
C VAL A 133 11.42 20.40 -28.06
N GLY A 134 10.31 19.68 -27.96
CA GLY A 134 9.55 19.19 -29.09
C GLY A 134 8.46 20.15 -29.57
N THR A 135 8.43 20.42 -30.88
CA THR A 135 7.26 20.99 -31.56
C THR A 135 6.54 19.88 -32.31
N ARG A 136 5.29 19.61 -31.95
CA ARG A 136 4.48 18.58 -32.63
C ARG A 136 4.09 19.05 -34.03
N GLY A 137 4.29 18.18 -35.01
CA GLY A 137 3.79 18.29 -36.37
C GLY A 137 2.92 17.09 -36.73
N GLU A 138 2.19 17.21 -37.83
CA GLU A 138 1.36 16.13 -38.36
C GLU A 138 1.51 16.03 -39.87
N CYS A 139 1.54 14.79 -40.35
CA CYS A 139 1.44 14.46 -41.75
C CYS A 139 0.04 14.78 -42.29
N SER A 140 -0.03 15.14 -43.58
CA SER A 140 -1.31 15.32 -44.27
C SER A 140 -2.15 14.04 -44.26
N ALA A 141 -3.48 14.19 -44.36
CA ALA A 141 -4.43 13.09 -44.27
C ALA A 141 -4.05 11.89 -45.18
N GLY A 142 -4.02 10.69 -44.58
CA GLY A 142 -3.68 9.44 -45.27
C GLY A 142 -2.17 9.16 -45.41
N LEU A 143 -1.32 9.95 -44.76
CA LEU A 143 0.12 9.72 -44.67
C LEU A 143 0.51 9.43 -43.21
N ASN A 144 1.45 8.50 -43.03
CA ASN A 144 2.06 8.20 -41.73
C ASN A 144 3.51 8.67 -41.74
N TYR A 145 4.01 9.07 -40.58
CA TYR A 145 5.38 9.51 -40.42
C TYR A 145 6.33 8.29 -40.40
N ASN A 146 7.39 8.33 -41.21
CA ASN A 146 8.47 7.35 -41.18
C ASN A 146 9.72 7.97 -40.51
N PRO A 147 10.09 7.55 -39.29
CA PRO A 147 11.25 8.09 -38.58
C PRO A 147 12.60 7.72 -39.19
N GLU A 148 12.69 6.69 -40.04
CA GLU A 148 13.94 6.30 -40.70
C GLU A 148 14.30 7.26 -41.84
N THR A 149 13.28 7.81 -42.50
CA THR A 149 13.44 8.72 -43.65
C THR A 149 13.11 10.16 -43.32
N ASN A 150 12.58 10.45 -42.13
CA ASN A 150 12.04 11.75 -41.73
C ASN A 150 11.00 12.32 -42.71
N ASN A 151 10.13 11.46 -43.27
CA ASN A 151 9.16 11.83 -44.29
C ASN A 151 7.77 11.20 -44.03
N CYS A 152 6.73 11.86 -44.52
CA CYS A 152 5.36 11.36 -44.50
C CYS A 152 5.09 10.47 -45.72
N ILE A 153 4.83 9.19 -45.48
CA ILE A 153 4.67 8.17 -46.52
C ILE A 153 3.26 7.58 -46.45
N ARG A 154 2.61 7.46 -47.61
CA ARG A 154 1.29 6.83 -47.72
C ARG A 154 1.39 5.35 -47.34
N ASN A 155 0.48 4.88 -46.50
CA ASN A 155 0.41 3.49 -46.03
C ASN A 155 1.72 2.98 -45.41
N PHE A 156 2.56 3.87 -44.85
CA PHE A 156 3.70 3.40 -44.07
C PHE A 156 3.18 2.61 -42.86
N PRO A 157 3.57 1.33 -42.70
CA PRO A 157 3.18 0.52 -41.57
C PRO A 157 3.72 1.15 -40.29
N CYS A 158 2.82 1.44 -39.36
CA CYS A 158 3.15 1.98 -38.05
C CYS A 158 2.47 1.11 -37.01
N GLU A 159 3.19 0.80 -35.93
CA GLU A 159 2.61 0.14 -34.77
C GLU A 159 2.86 1.03 -33.55
N ILE A 160 1.77 1.56 -32.99
CA ILE A 160 1.81 2.29 -31.73
C ILE A 160 1.77 1.25 -30.62
N THR A 161 2.92 0.98 -30.00
CA THR A 161 3.06 0.01 -28.91
C THR A 161 3.45 0.67 -27.58
N MET A 162 3.57 2.01 -27.56
CA MET A 162 4.03 2.75 -26.40
C MET A 162 2.86 3.05 -25.46
N LEU A 163 2.95 2.55 -24.22
CA LEU A 163 2.05 2.86 -23.12
C LEU A 163 2.88 3.40 -21.95
N PRO A 164 3.43 4.62 -22.04
CA PRO A 164 4.25 5.16 -20.96
C PRO A 164 3.45 5.41 -19.68
N GLU A 165 2.14 5.61 -19.80
CA GLU A 165 1.16 5.71 -18.70
C GLU A 165 0.83 4.34 -18.07
N ASP A 166 1.39 3.23 -18.58
CA ASP A 166 1.22 1.91 -17.97
C ASP A 166 1.86 1.90 -16.56
N TYR A 167 1.09 1.45 -15.56
CA TYR A 167 1.59 1.29 -14.20
C TYR A 167 2.90 0.50 -14.15
N CYS A 168 3.10 -0.50 -15.01
CA CYS A 168 4.31 -1.31 -15.01
C CYS A 168 5.52 -0.65 -15.70
N ASN A 169 5.34 0.55 -16.28
CA ASN A 169 6.44 1.44 -16.65
C ASN A 169 6.72 2.50 -15.57
N ILE A 170 5.76 2.78 -14.70
CA ILE A 170 5.81 3.86 -13.71
C ILE A 170 6.27 3.34 -12.34
N VAL A 171 5.72 2.21 -11.90
CA VAL A 171 5.83 1.66 -10.55
C VAL A 171 6.83 0.49 -10.54
N PRO A 172 7.70 0.38 -9.52
CA PRO A 172 8.60 -0.76 -9.37
C PRO A 172 7.87 -2.11 -9.36
N VAL A 173 8.51 -3.14 -9.91
CA VAL A 173 8.07 -4.53 -9.72
C VAL A 173 7.94 -4.85 -8.23
N GLY A 174 6.83 -5.47 -7.85
CA GLY A 174 6.55 -5.87 -6.47
C GLY A 174 5.95 -4.77 -5.59
N ALA A 175 5.85 -3.52 -6.06
CA ALA A 175 5.00 -2.55 -5.40
C ALA A 175 3.52 -2.85 -5.67
N PHE A 176 2.69 -2.59 -4.68
CA PHE A 176 1.25 -2.80 -4.73
C PHE A 176 0.53 -1.46 -4.93
N ILE A 177 -0.47 -1.47 -5.78
CA ILE A 177 -1.26 -0.30 -6.20
C ILE A 177 -2.71 -0.55 -5.79
N LYS A 178 -3.26 0.28 -4.90
CA LYS A 178 -4.65 0.22 -4.49
C LYS A 178 -5.56 0.47 -5.68
N VAL A 179 -6.60 -0.36 -5.84
CA VAL A 179 -7.66 -0.10 -6.81
C VAL A 179 -8.57 1.00 -6.26
N PRO A 180 -8.71 2.15 -6.96
CA PRO A 180 -9.59 3.22 -6.50
C PRO A 180 -11.03 2.73 -6.32
N GLY A 181 -11.63 3.04 -5.18
CA GLY A 181 -13.00 2.63 -4.85
C GLY A 181 -13.16 1.18 -4.41
N SER A 182 -12.07 0.40 -4.30
CA SER A 182 -12.11 -0.92 -3.68
C SER A 182 -11.37 -0.92 -2.35
N CYS A 183 -12.01 -1.47 -1.32
CA CYS A 183 -11.35 -1.68 -0.03
C CYS A 183 -10.47 -2.92 -0.03
N THR A 184 -10.70 -3.91 -0.89
CA THR A 184 -10.00 -5.20 -0.81
C THR A 184 -9.07 -5.46 -1.99
N GLU A 185 -9.23 -4.76 -3.11
CA GLU A 185 -8.46 -5.01 -4.32
C GLU A 185 -7.21 -4.15 -4.42
N TYR A 186 -6.17 -4.78 -4.95
CA TYR A 186 -4.90 -4.14 -5.29
C TYR A 186 -4.36 -4.71 -6.60
N GLN A 187 -3.33 -4.08 -7.14
CA GLN A 187 -2.64 -4.52 -8.34
C GLN A 187 -1.14 -4.54 -8.09
N THR A 188 -0.40 -5.34 -8.85
CA THR A 188 1.06 -5.33 -8.83
C THR A 188 1.62 -5.66 -10.20
N CYS A 189 2.85 -5.21 -10.46
CA CYS A 189 3.53 -5.45 -11.70
C CYS A 189 4.49 -6.63 -11.61
N TRP A 190 4.33 -7.60 -12.51
CA TRP A 190 5.24 -8.73 -12.68
C TRP A 190 5.53 -8.96 -14.15
N GLN A 191 6.81 -8.96 -14.53
CA GLN A 191 7.24 -9.13 -15.93
C GLN A 191 6.51 -8.17 -16.90
N SER A 192 6.39 -6.89 -16.50
CA SER A 192 5.69 -5.85 -17.26
C SER A 192 4.20 -6.13 -17.52
N LYS A 193 3.57 -6.96 -16.68
CA LYS A 193 2.13 -7.19 -16.70
C LYS A 193 1.52 -6.75 -15.38
N LEU A 194 0.42 -6.02 -15.47
CA LEU A 194 -0.41 -5.66 -14.33
C LEU A 194 -1.24 -6.89 -13.91
N LEU A 195 -1.04 -7.32 -12.68
CA LEU A 195 -1.76 -8.43 -12.06
C LEU A 195 -2.70 -7.87 -11.00
N ASN A 196 -3.91 -8.40 -10.93
CA ASN A 196 -4.87 -8.06 -9.87
C ASN A 196 -4.68 -9.00 -8.68
N GLY A 197 -4.89 -8.47 -7.48
CA GLY A 197 -4.94 -9.21 -6.24
C GLY A 197 -6.08 -8.71 -5.36
N THR A 198 -6.42 -9.52 -4.36
CA THR A 198 -7.44 -9.19 -3.38
C THR A 198 -6.91 -9.58 -2.01
N CYS A 199 -7.16 -8.72 -1.02
CA CYS A 199 -6.84 -9.01 0.36
C CYS A 199 -7.60 -10.26 0.84
N PRO A 200 -7.04 -11.00 1.81
CA PRO A 200 -7.77 -12.06 2.48
C PRO A 200 -9.10 -11.54 3.05
N ALA A 201 -10.07 -12.45 3.19
CA ALA A 201 -11.39 -12.09 3.70
C ALA A 201 -11.29 -11.40 5.07
N GLY A 202 -11.91 -10.23 5.21
CA GLY A 202 -11.90 -9.43 6.45
C GLY A 202 -10.77 -8.40 6.54
N PHE A 203 -9.92 -8.26 5.51
CA PHE A 203 -8.84 -7.27 5.46
C PHE A 203 -9.05 -6.26 4.33
N TYR A 204 -8.66 -5.01 4.56
CA TYR A 204 -8.64 -3.94 3.56
C TYR A 204 -7.21 -3.63 3.12
N PHE A 205 -7.04 -3.26 1.86
CA PHE A 205 -5.76 -2.87 1.32
C PHE A 205 -5.40 -1.46 1.77
N ASP A 206 -4.37 -1.37 2.61
CA ASP A 206 -3.72 -0.14 3.06
C ASP A 206 -2.68 0.27 2.02
N ALA A 207 -3.01 1.31 1.24
CA ALA A 207 -2.09 1.86 0.24
C ALA A 207 -0.82 2.42 0.87
N PHE A 208 -0.92 3.06 2.03
CA PHE A 208 0.20 3.72 2.70
C PHE A 208 1.25 2.71 3.15
N LYS A 209 0.82 1.54 3.66
CA LYS A 209 1.71 0.41 4.01
C LYS A 209 2.09 -0.46 2.81
N GLY A 210 1.23 -0.51 1.80
CA GLY A 210 1.38 -1.41 0.66
C GLY A 210 1.04 -2.86 1.02
N ASP A 211 0.14 -3.09 1.96
CA ASP A 211 -0.24 -4.44 2.42
C ASP A 211 -1.71 -4.45 2.87
N CYS A 212 -2.24 -5.65 3.12
CA CYS A 212 -3.56 -5.84 3.68
C CYS A 212 -3.54 -5.64 5.19
N ASP A 213 -4.43 -4.78 5.69
CA ASP A 213 -4.59 -4.47 7.11
C ASP A 213 -6.05 -4.64 7.53
N TYR A 214 -6.30 -4.56 8.82
CA TYR A 214 -7.65 -4.59 9.33
C TYR A 214 -8.42 -3.35 8.90
N PRO A 215 -9.73 -3.49 8.60
CA PRO A 215 -10.54 -2.40 8.10
C PRO A 215 -10.51 -1.10 8.90
N HIS A 216 -10.54 -1.17 10.24
CA HIS A 216 -10.50 0.04 11.09
C HIS A 216 -9.12 0.76 11.08
N ASN A 217 -8.07 0.14 10.52
CA ASN A 217 -6.77 0.79 10.31
C ASN A 217 -6.67 1.46 8.93
N VAL A 218 -7.63 1.23 8.05
CA VAL A 218 -7.61 1.70 6.66
C VAL A 218 -8.78 2.66 6.45
N ASP A 219 -8.48 3.91 6.12
CA ASP A 219 -9.51 4.88 5.72
C ASP A 219 -10.08 4.47 4.34
N CYS A 220 -11.14 3.66 4.36
CA CYS A 220 -11.78 3.15 3.17
C CYS A 220 -13.30 3.17 3.31
N VAL A 221 -13.95 3.86 2.38
CA VAL A 221 -15.41 3.92 2.30
C VAL A 221 -15.84 3.03 1.15
N ASP A 222 -16.37 1.84 1.45
CA ASP A 222 -17.07 1.00 0.47
C ASP A 222 -18.55 0.97 0.81
N ASP A 223 -19.38 1.52 -0.07
CA ASP A 223 -20.84 1.50 0.06
C ASP A 223 -21.41 0.05 0.10
N ASN A 224 -20.62 -0.96 -0.31
CA ASN A 224 -21.02 -2.37 -0.36
C ASN A 224 -20.39 -3.25 0.72
N ASN A 225 -19.47 -2.71 1.52
CA ASN A 225 -18.85 -3.45 2.62
C ASN A 225 -18.79 -2.54 3.85
N PRO A 226 -19.82 -2.57 4.72
CA PRO A 226 -19.75 -1.82 5.97
C PRO A 226 -18.48 -2.24 6.70
N ASP A 227 -17.75 -1.28 7.26
CA ASP A 227 -16.65 -1.56 8.18
C ASP A 227 -17.07 -2.70 9.12
N PRO A 228 -16.20 -3.68 9.41
CA PRO A 228 -16.45 -4.64 10.46
C PRO A 228 -16.76 -3.86 11.72
N GLU A 229 -18.03 -3.86 12.08
CA GLU A 229 -18.55 -3.13 13.21
C GLU A 229 -17.80 -3.66 14.43
N ILE A 230 -16.98 -2.79 15.06
CA ILE A 230 -16.29 -3.13 16.31
C ILE A 230 -17.39 -3.62 17.26
N PRO A 231 -17.28 -4.84 17.81
CA PRO A 231 -18.32 -5.37 18.69
C PRO A 231 -18.64 -4.35 19.79
N ALA A 232 -19.92 -4.10 20.04
CA ALA A 232 -20.35 -3.00 20.92
C ALA A 232 -19.84 -3.13 22.37
N ASP A 233 -19.39 -4.32 22.77
CA ASP A 233 -18.77 -4.63 24.05
C ASP A 233 -17.26 -4.35 24.10
N VAL A 234 -16.62 -4.14 22.94
CA VAL A 234 -15.21 -3.73 22.82
C VAL A 234 -15.13 -2.22 22.95
N ALA A 235 -14.82 -1.75 24.16
CA ALA A 235 -14.75 -0.33 24.46
C ALA A 235 -13.55 0.00 25.35
N CYS A 236 -12.84 1.05 24.96
CA CYS A 236 -11.80 1.65 25.77
C CYS A 236 -12.39 2.32 27.02
N ASN A 237 -11.80 2.02 28.18
CA ASN A 237 -12.18 2.63 29.46
C ASN A 237 -11.12 3.61 30.00
N LYS A 238 -9.92 3.62 29.40
CA LYS A 238 -8.77 4.38 29.86
C LYS A 238 -7.74 4.53 28.74
N THR A 239 -7.09 5.67 28.67
CA THR A 239 -5.93 5.88 27.78
C THR A 239 -4.73 5.05 28.23
N GLY A 240 -3.98 4.54 27.26
CA GLY A 240 -2.74 3.79 27.46
C GLY A 240 -2.94 2.31 27.77
N VAL A 241 -4.16 1.76 27.62
CA VAL A 241 -4.43 0.34 27.85
C VAL A 241 -4.61 -0.40 26.53
N PHE A 242 -4.38 -1.71 26.57
CA PHE A 242 -4.65 -2.60 25.46
C PHE A 242 -5.84 -3.50 25.79
N ILE A 243 -6.76 -3.65 24.86
CA ILE A 243 -7.96 -4.49 24.98
C ILE A 243 -8.04 -5.46 23.80
N SER A 244 -8.69 -6.60 23.98
CA SER A 244 -8.94 -7.52 22.85
C SER A 244 -9.86 -6.86 21.83
N ASP A 245 -9.68 -7.19 20.55
CA ASP A 245 -10.57 -6.70 19.48
C ASP A 245 -11.95 -7.38 19.45
N GLY A 246 -12.18 -8.40 20.28
CA GLY A 246 -13.46 -9.11 20.38
C GLY A 246 -13.79 -10.01 19.18
N VAL A 247 -12.89 -10.14 18.22
CA VAL A 247 -13.13 -10.84 16.94
C VAL A 247 -12.08 -11.92 16.69
N SER A 248 -10.82 -11.62 16.97
CA SER A 248 -9.69 -12.50 16.71
C SER A 248 -8.84 -12.70 17.96
N CYS A 249 -8.18 -13.86 18.06
CA CYS A 249 -7.31 -14.11 19.20
C CYS A 249 -5.95 -13.41 19.12
N ASN A 250 -5.53 -12.94 17.94
CA ASN A 250 -4.29 -12.18 17.79
C ASN A 250 -4.51 -10.66 17.77
N GLY A 251 -5.73 -10.17 17.56
CA GLY A 251 -6.03 -8.74 17.46
C GLY A 251 -6.34 -8.06 18.79
N TYR A 252 -5.98 -6.79 18.86
CA TYR A 252 -6.16 -5.94 20.02
C TYR A 252 -6.29 -4.47 19.62
N PHE A 253 -6.86 -3.64 20.49
CA PHE A 253 -6.82 -2.19 20.37
C PHE A 253 -5.94 -1.58 21.46
N TYR A 254 -5.11 -0.62 21.07
CA TYR A 254 -4.51 0.36 21.97
C TYR A 254 -5.46 1.55 22.10
N CYS A 255 -5.81 1.86 23.34
CA CYS A 255 -6.66 3.00 23.67
C CYS A 255 -5.80 4.27 23.79
N GLY A 256 -5.87 5.15 22.79
CA GLY A 256 -5.19 6.44 22.74
C GLY A 256 -5.88 7.53 23.56
N ASP A 257 -5.55 8.79 23.23
CA ASP A 257 -6.17 9.95 23.85
C ASP A 257 -7.62 10.12 23.38
N LYS A 258 -8.41 10.91 24.12
CA LYS A 258 -9.77 11.23 23.72
C LYS A 258 -9.77 12.25 22.59
N ASN A 259 -10.61 12.03 21.58
CA ASN A 259 -10.90 12.98 20.54
C ASN A 259 -11.81 14.13 21.06
N ALA A 260 -12.16 15.07 20.18
CA ALA A 260 -12.99 16.24 20.52
C ALA A 260 -14.41 15.85 21.01
N ASP A 261 -14.91 14.69 20.58
CA ASP A 261 -16.21 14.15 20.94
C ASP A 261 -16.19 13.36 22.26
N GLY A 262 -15.00 13.15 22.82
CA GLY A 262 -14.80 12.48 24.10
C GLY A 262 -14.61 10.96 24.00
N ASP A 263 -14.57 10.42 22.78
CA ASP A 263 -14.30 9.02 22.48
C ASP A 263 -12.79 8.76 22.44
N TYR A 264 -12.38 7.56 22.84
CA TYR A 264 -10.97 7.18 22.77
C TYR A 264 -10.58 6.90 21.32
N ASP A 265 -9.42 7.39 20.92
CA ASP A 265 -8.77 6.92 19.70
C ASP A 265 -8.43 5.43 19.86
N MET A 266 -8.92 4.57 18.98
CA MET A 266 -8.72 3.12 19.06
C MET A 266 -7.81 2.69 17.91
N ILE A 267 -6.56 2.40 18.23
CA ILE A 267 -5.56 1.97 17.25
C ILE A 267 -5.46 0.45 17.34
N HIS A 268 -5.80 -0.27 16.29
CA HIS A 268 -5.68 -1.72 16.33
C HIS A 268 -4.26 -2.16 16.05
N GLY A 269 -3.92 -3.29 16.66
CA GLY A 269 -2.73 -4.02 16.34
C GLY A 269 -3.00 -5.51 16.39
N THR A 270 -2.08 -6.24 15.81
CA THR A 270 -2.07 -7.70 15.89
C THR A 270 -0.79 -8.21 16.47
N CYS A 271 -0.93 -9.26 17.27
CA CYS A 271 0.18 -10.09 17.65
C CYS A 271 0.80 -10.78 16.41
N PRO A 272 2.14 -10.98 16.41
CA PRO A 272 2.82 -11.72 15.35
C PRO A 272 2.26 -13.13 15.15
N VAL A 273 2.61 -13.76 14.02
CA VAL A 273 2.25 -15.16 13.71
C VAL A 273 2.51 -16.08 14.91
N ASP A 274 1.58 -17.02 15.14
CA ASP A 274 1.56 -17.98 16.24
C ASP A 274 1.41 -17.39 17.66
N ARG A 275 1.08 -16.09 17.78
CA ARG A 275 0.86 -15.43 19.06
C ARG A 275 -0.54 -14.85 19.18
N PHE A 276 -1.10 -15.00 20.37
CA PHE A 276 -2.39 -14.45 20.75
C PHE A 276 -2.22 -13.34 21.79
N PHE A 277 -3.13 -12.38 21.70
CA PHE A 277 -3.19 -11.25 22.60
C PHE A 277 -3.80 -11.66 23.93
N ASP A 278 -3.08 -11.39 25.00
CA ASP A 278 -3.56 -11.50 26.37
C ASP A 278 -3.59 -10.09 26.98
N ALA A 279 -4.77 -9.65 27.43
CA ALA A 279 -4.97 -8.29 27.96
C ALA A 279 -4.38 -8.09 29.38
N THR A 280 -3.90 -9.15 30.02
CA THR A 280 -3.36 -9.10 31.39
C THR A 280 -2.04 -8.33 31.42
N ASP A 281 -1.72 -7.73 32.57
CA ASP A 281 -0.45 -7.04 32.82
C ASP A 281 -0.09 -5.96 31.78
N GLY A 282 -1.10 -5.29 31.22
CA GLY A 282 -0.91 -4.22 30.24
C GLY A 282 -0.83 -4.65 28.78
N GLY A 283 -1.16 -5.91 28.47
CA GLY A 283 -1.23 -6.41 27.09
C GLY A 283 0.06 -7.09 26.65
N GLN A 284 -0.02 -8.37 26.28
CA GLN A 284 1.13 -9.16 25.83
C GLN A 284 0.75 -10.13 24.71
N CYS A 285 1.70 -10.38 23.81
CA CYS A 285 1.56 -11.40 22.77
C CYS A 285 2.21 -12.72 23.20
N LEU A 286 1.40 -13.64 23.70
CA LEU A 286 1.84 -14.94 24.21
C LEU A 286 1.62 -16.03 23.16
N ALA A 287 2.29 -17.17 23.33
CA ALA A 287 2.06 -18.33 22.45
C ALA A 287 0.58 -18.74 22.50
N ARG A 288 0.00 -19.07 21.35
CA ARG A 288 -1.42 -19.42 21.21
C ARG A 288 -1.93 -20.55 22.11
N THR A 289 -1.06 -21.49 22.51
CA THR A 289 -1.38 -22.56 23.49
C THR A 289 -1.48 -22.07 24.94
N LYS A 290 -0.96 -20.87 25.24
CA LYS A 290 -0.97 -20.25 26.57
C LYS A 290 -2.10 -19.25 26.78
N VAL A 291 -2.79 -18.85 25.71
CA VAL A 291 -3.88 -17.88 25.78
C VAL A 291 -5.21 -18.58 25.58
N ARG A 292 -6.05 -18.49 26.61
CA ARG A 292 -7.45 -18.87 26.53
C ARG A 292 -8.20 -17.76 25.81
N CYS A 293 -8.80 -18.06 24.66
CA CYS A 293 -9.45 -17.07 23.82
C CYS A 293 -10.67 -17.68 23.13
N PRO A 294 -11.87 -17.13 23.32
CA PRO A 294 -13.12 -17.64 22.73
C PRO A 294 -13.36 -17.16 21.30
N TYR A 295 -12.49 -16.31 20.75
CA TYR A 295 -12.61 -15.70 19.42
C TYR A 295 -11.92 -16.55 18.34
N ASP A 296 -11.66 -15.98 17.16
CA ASP A 296 -11.04 -16.73 16.06
C ASP A 296 -9.59 -17.16 16.40
N ARG A 297 -9.42 -18.46 16.62
CA ARG A 297 -8.14 -19.13 16.90
C ARG A 297 -7.45 -19.65 15.62
N CYS A 298 -8.08 -19.54 14.46
CA CYS A 298 -7.52 -19.91 13.16
C CYS A 298 -6.74 -18.77 12.49
N VAL A 299 -6.80 -17.56 13.04
CA VAL A 299 -5.99 -16.43 12.58
C VAL A 299 -4.52 -16.80 12.47
N THR A 300 -3.90 -16.45 11.34
CA THR A 300 -2.52 -16.78 10.95
C THR A 300 -2.22 -18.27 10.71
N LEU A 301 -3.20 -19.16 10.78
CA LEU A 301 -3.06 -20.59 10.45
C LEU A 301 -3.67 -20.94 9.10
N GLY A 302 -3.28 -22.07 8.53
CA GLY A 302 -3.95 -22.61 7.37
C GLY A 302 -3.61 -21.89 6.06
N MET A 303 -2.55 -21.06 6.05
CA MET A 303 -2.22 -20.18 4.92
C MET A 303 -1.67 -20.96 3.72
N ASP A 304 -0.72 -21.87 3.95
CA ASP A 304 -0.11 -22.70 2.90
C ASP A 304 -0.78 -24.08 2.78
N PHE A 305 -1.16 -24.67 3.92
CA PHE A 305 -1.83 -25.97 4.02
C PHE A 305 -2.77 -25.96 5.22
N MET A 306 -3.80 -26.82 5.21
CA MET A 306 -4.75 -26.92 6.32
C MET A 306 -4.04 -27.20 7.64
N GLN A 307 -4.38 -26.42 8.66
CA GLN A 307 -3.89 -26.58 10.02
C GLN A 307 -5.07 -26.64 10.99
N MET A 308 -4.81 -26.98 12.23
CA MET A 308 -5.82 -27.19 13.26
C MET A 308 -5.46 -26.47 14.54
N ALA A 309 -6.48 -26.09 15.31
CA ALA A 309 -6.35 -25.33 16.54
C ALA A 309 -7.18 -25.97 17.65
N ASN A 310 -6.68 -26.03 18.88
CA ASN A 310 -7.51 -26.38 20.04
C ASN A 310 -8.71 -25.43 20.14
N LEU A 311 -9.86 -25.96 20.56
CA LEU A 311 -11.04 -25.15 20.86
C LEU A 311 -10.92 -24.57 22.28
N ASP A 312 -11.58 -23.43 22.51
CA ASP A 312 -11.67 -22.85 23.85
C ASP A 312 -12.62 -23.65 24.75
N GLY A 313 -12.19 -23.87 26.00
CA GLY A 313 -13.05 -24.38 27.07
C GLY A 313 -13.59 -25.80 26.87
N ASP A 314 -12.97 -26.62 26.03
CA ASP A 314 -13.43 -27.97 25.70
C ASP A 314 -12.60 -29.10 26.36
N ASP A 315 -11.67 -28.73 27.25
CA ASP A 315 -10.74 -29.65 27.90
C ASP A 315 -9.82 -30.37 26.91
N CYS A 316 -9.44 -29.66 25.83
CA CYS A 316 -8.57 -30.11 24.73
C CYS A 316 -9.11 -31.33 23.98
N LYS A 317 -10.43 -31.52 23.90
CA LYS A 317 -11.03 -32.72 23.27
C LYS A 317 -11.29 -32.55 21.78
N GLY A 318 -11.43 -31.32 21.31
CA GLY A 318 -11.72 -31.00 19.94
C GLY A 318 -10.77 -29.96 19.37
N PHE A 319 -10.95 -29.73 18.08
CA PHE A 319 -10.15 -28.81 17.31
C PHE A 319 -10.96 -28.16 16.18
N ALA A 320 -10.60 -26.92 15.89
CA ALA A 320 -11.00 -26.22 14.68
C ALA A 320 -10.07 -26.65 13.53
N ILE A 321 -10.63 -26.76 12.33
CA ILE A 321 -9.90 -26.95 11.07
C ILE A 321 -9.81 -25.57 10.41
N CYS A 322 -8.60 -25.13 10.13
CA CYS A 322 -8.26 -23.80 9.68
C CYS A 322 -7.75 -23.83 8.23
N GLN A 323 -8.30 -22.94 7.41
CA GLN A 323 -7.83 -22.70 6.05
C GLN A 323 -7.90 -21.20 5.75
N TYR A 324 -6.82 -20.64 5.20
CA TYR A 324 -6.68 -19.20 4.91
C TYR A 324 -7.00 -18.30 6.10
N GLY A 325 -6.51 -18.66 7.29
CA GLY A 325 -6.71 -17.88 8.51
C GLY A 325 -8.09 -18.02 9.16
N LYS A 326 -8.98 -18.87 8.62
CA LYS A 326 -10.38 -18.97 9.06
C LYS A 326 -10.77 -20.39 9.46
N GLU A 327 -11.64 -20.49 10.46
CA GLU A 327 -12.29 -21.75 10.83
C GLU A 327 -13.26 -22.20 9.71
N ILE A 328 -12.97 -23.36 9.12
CA ILE A 328 -13.83 -23.98 8.09
C ILE A 328 -14.70 -25.11 8.65
N SER A 329 -14.30 -25.72 9.77
CA SER A 329 -15.04 -26.81 10.43
C SER A 329 -14.50 -27.05 11.85
N ARG A 330 -15.23 -27.83 12.65
CA ARG A 330 -14.76 -28.39 13.93
C ARG A 330 -14.81 -29.92 13.90
N ALA A 331 -13.96 -30.55 14.70
CA ALA A 331 -13.99 -31.98 14.95
C ALA A 331 -13.59 -32.29 16.40
N GLU A 332 -13.97 -33.47 16.87
CA GLU A 332 -13.57 -34.00 18.17
C GLU A 332 -12.62 -35.18 17.99
N CYS A 333 -11.68 -35.32 18.91
CA CYS A 333 -10.83 -36.49 18.98
C CYS A 333 -11.63 -37.74 19.36
N PRO A 334 -11.17 -38.94 18.95
CA PRO A 334 -11.73 -40.20 19.39
C PRO A 334 -11.83 -40.30 20.92
N SER A 335 -12.79 -41.09 21.41
CA SER A 335 -13.10 -41.16 22.85
C SER A 335 -11.88 -41.43 23.72
N GLY A 336 -11.62 -40.52 24.67
CA GLY A 336 -10.50 -40.60 25.62
C GLY A 336 -9.17 -40.04 25.11
N GLN A 337 -9.16 -39.38 23.95
CA GLN A 337 -7.99 -38.67 23.41
C GLN A 337 -8.16 -37.15 23.53
N TYR A 338 -7.03 -36.46 23.39
CA TYR A 338 -6.89 -35.01 23.48
C TYR A 338 -6.20 -34.49 22.23
N PHE A 339 -6.66 -33.37 21.68
CA PHE A 339 -5.98 -32.72 20.57
C PHE A 339 -4.75 -31.98 21.06
N ASP A 340 -3.59 -32.35 20.53
CA ASP A 340 -2.34 -31.61 20.71
C ASP A 340 -2.10 -30.73 19.49
N GLU A 341 -2.31 -29.42 19.67
CA GLU A 341 -2.09 -28.41 18.64
C GLU A 341 -0.65 -28.31 18.16
N MET A 342 0.35 -28.71 18.95
CA MET A 342 1.75 -28.67 18.51
C MET A 342 2.08 -29.81 17.54
N SER A 343 1.55 -31.01 17.80
CA SER A 343 1.72 -32.17 16.90
C SER A 343 0.64 -32.27 15.82
N GLN A 344 -0.43 -31.47 15.91
CA GLN A 344 -1.58 -31.48 15.00
C GLN A 344 -2.32 -32.84 14.99
N LEU A 345 -2.28 -33.56 16.11
CA LEU A 345 -2.81 -34.93 16.23
C LEU A 345 -3.59 -35.14 17.52
N CYS A 346 -4.50 -36.12 17.51
CA CYS A 346 -5.11 -36.63 18.73
C CYS A 346 -4.14 -37.59 19.45
N VAL A 347 -3.85 -37.28 20.71
CA VAL A 347 -2.95 -38.04 21.58
C VAL A 347 -3.72 -38.64 22.76
N THR A 348 -3.20 -39.72 23.33
CA THR A 348 -3.80 -40.38 24.51
C THR A 348 -3.39 -39.75 25.83
N GLU A 349 -2.26 -39.02 25.83
CA GLU A 349 -1.79 -38.31 27.01
C GLU A 349 -2.57 -37.00 27.19
N PRO A 350 -3.00 -36.65 28.41
CA PRO A 350 -3.74 -35.42 28.66
C PRO A 350 -2.96 -34.16 28.23
N VAL A 351 -3.57 -33.36 27.38
CA VAL A 351 -3.06 -32.03 26.98
C VAL A 351 -3.63 -30.99 27.94
N THR A 352 -2.77 -30.16 28.53
CA THR A 352 -3.13 -29.21 29.60
C THR A 352 -2.92 -27.74 29.21
N TYR A 353 -3.10 -27.43 27.93
CA TYR A 353 -2.96 -26.07 27.43
C TYR A 353 -4.00 -25.13 28.04
N ALA A 354 -3.58 -23.90 28.35
CA ALA A 354 -4.51 -22.87 28.83
C ALA A 354 -5.57 -22.55 27.76
N ALA A 355 -5.18 -22.66 26.49
CA ALA A 355 -6.02 -22.50 25.30
C ALA A 355 -7.38 -23.20 25.35
N CYS A 356 -7.43 -24.41 25.93
CA CYS A 356 -8.60 -25.28 25.94
C CYS A 356 -9.16 -25.52 27.35
N SER A 357 -8.57 -24.86 28.35
CA SER A 357 -8.90 -25.09 29.75
C SER A 357 -10.33 -24.66 30.05
N THR A 358 -11.07 -25.52 30.77
CA THR A 358 -12.44 -25.25 31.22
C THR A 358 -12.50 -24.26 32.39
N THR A 359 -11.44 -24.14 33.18
CA THR A 359 -11.38 -23.21 34.31
C THR A 359 -11.21 -21.77 33.82
N VAL A 360 -12.26 -20.97 34.00
CA VAL A 360 -12.14 -19.51 33.88
C VAL A 360 -11.32 -19.05 35.08
N ALA A 361 -10.18 -18.40 34.85
CA ALA A 361 -9.49 -17.71 35.91
C ALA A 361 -10.38 -16.52 36.35
N THR A 362 -11.19 -16.73 37.38
CA THR A 362 -12.02 -15.67 37.99
C THR A 362 -11.10 -14.62 38.61
N THR A 363 -10.79 -13.55 37.87
CA THR A 363 -10.21 -12.34 38.45
C THR A 363 -11.34 -11.49 39.02
N THR A 364 -11.75 -11.82 40.24
CA THR A 364 -12.57 -10.90 41.04
C THR A 364 -11.83 -9.59 41.23
N THR A 365 -12.39 -8.52 40.68
CA THR A 365 -12.05 -7.14 40.96
C THR A 365 -12.24 -6.86 42.45
N SER A 366 -11.16 -6.87 43.23
CA SER A 366 -11.14 -6.31 44.58
C SER A 366 -10.10 -5.19 44.63
N SER A 367 -10.63 -3.97 44.56
CA SER A 367 -9.97 -2.72 44.89
C SER A 367 -9.34 -2.76 46.29
N PRO A 368 -8.08 -2.36 46.49
CA PRO A 368 -7.57 -2.00 47.81
C PRO A 368 -7.53 -0.48 47.97
N ALA A 369 -8.28 0.01 48.95
CA ALA A 369 -8.17 1.35 49.50
C ALA A 369 -6.88 1.51 50.34
N SER A 370 -6.19 2.63 50.12
CA SER A 370 -5.53 3.55 51.05
C SER A 370 -4.76 3.06 52.32
N SER A 371 -3.52 3.59 52.42
CA SER A 371 -2.70 3.89 53.62
C SER A 371 -2.07 2.68 54.34
N THR A 372 -0.87 2.70 54.92
CA THR A 372 0.01 3.76 55.42
C THR A 372 1.45 3.22 55.50
N GLU A 373 2.42 4.12 55.48
CA GLU A 373 3.87 3.96 55.75
C GLU A 373 4.22 3.14 57.01
N PRO A 374 5.43 2.54 57.08
CA PRO A 374 6.33 2.98 58.14
C PRO A 374 7.81 3.13 57.74
N THR A 375 8.37 4.22 58.25
CA THR A 375 9.78 4.53 58.51
C THR A 375 10.49 3.43 59.32
N THR A 376 11.78 3.15 59.09
CA THR A 376 12.86 3.07 60.11
C THR A 376 14.25 2.82 59.46
N THR A 377 15.07 3.87 59.53
CA THR A 377 16.49 3.99 59.92
C THR A 377 17.43 2.76 59.97
N THR A 378 18.42 2.82 59.09
CA THR A 378 19.89 2.72 59.26
C THR A 378 20.51 1.80 60.32
N GLU A 379 21.37 0.88 59.88
CA GLU A 379 22.65 0.63 60.54
C GLU A 379 23.76 0.41 59.50
N GLU A 380 24.83 1.17 59.67
CA GLU A 380 26.00 1.32 58.82
C GLU A 380 27.09 0.37 59.31
N THR A 381 27.81 -0.31 58.41
CA THR A 381 29.17 -0.77 58.71
C THR A 381 30.09 -0.56 57.52
N THR A 382 31.21 0.04 57.87
CA THR A 382 32.23 0.69 57.08
C THR A 382 33.22 -0.30 56.45
N GLY A 383 33.75 0.08 55.28
CA GLY A 383 34.85 -0.61 54.60
C GLY A 383 35.35 0.21 53.42
N GLU A 384 36.50 0.83 53.61
CA GLU A 384 37.04 1.99 52.92
C GLU A 384 37.90 1.69 51.67
N SER A 385 38.05 2.72 50.84
CA SER A 385 39.11 3.03 49.86
C SER A 385 39.04 2.37 48.47
N SER A 386 38.75 3.14 47.41
CA SER A 386 39.64 4.08 46.70
C SER A 386 40.65 3.33 45.81
N THR A 387 40.55 3.39 44.49
CA THR A 387 41.14 4.52 43.74
C THR A 387 40.70 4.52 42.26
N THR A 388 40.79 5.74 41.74
CA THR A 388 40.37 6.30 40.46
C THR A 388 41.11 5.78 39.22
N ALA A 389 40.38 5.87 38.12
CA ALA A 389 40.72 5.82 36.71
C ALA A 389 42.14 6.26 36.28
N THR A 390 42.59 5.76 35.12
CA THR A 390 42.85 6.61 33.93
C THR A 390 42.92 5.76 32.65
N SER A 391 42.32 6.31 31.60
CA SER A 391 42.26 5.87 30.21
C SER A 391 43.61 5.99 29.48
N SER A 392 43.93 5.09 28.54
CA SER A 392 44.71 5.45 27.36
C SER A 392 44.38 4.55 26.18
N VAL A 393 44.11 5.21 25.08
CA VAL A 393 43.97 4.74 23.70
C VAL A 393 45.34 4.34 23.17
N GLU A 394 45.47 3.22 22.45
CA GLU A 394 46.15 3.21 21.14
C GLU A 394 45.94 1.91 20.35
N SER A 395 45.78 2.15 19.05
CA SER A 395 45.56 1.28 17.91
C SER A 395 46.84 0.56 17.47
N THR A 396 46.73 -0.62 16.85
CA THR A 396 47.58 -1.12 15.73
C THR A 396 47.07 -2.50 15.27
N THR A 397 46.41 -2.56 14.11
CA THR A 397 46.87 -3.14 12.82
C THR A 397 47.19 -4.65 12.79
N SER A 398 46.30 -5.37 12.09
CA SER A 398 46.52 -6.36 11.02
C SER A 398 47.57 -7.47 11.17
N ALA A 399 47.13 -8.73 11.10
CA ALA A 399 47.67 -9.69 10.13
C ALA A 399 46.76 -10.94 9.97
N THR A 400 46.54 -11.24 8.71
CA THR A 400 45.91 -12.39 8.07
C THR A 400 46.63 -13.72 8.34
N THR A 401 45.89 -14.82 8.47
CA THR A 401 46.35 -16.14 8.00
C THR A 401 45.18 -17.00 7.53
N THR A 402 45.32 -17.44 6.29
CA THR A 402 44.52 -18.37 5.49
C THR A 402 44.81 -19.84 5.86
N SER A 403 43.85 -20.73 5.57
CA SER A 403 44.11 -22.08 5.01
C SER A 403 42.81 -22.84 4.64
N PRO A 404 42.87 -23.84 3.74
CA PRO A 404 41.95 -23.97 2.60
C PRO A 404 41.26 -25.36 2.48
N ILE A 405 40.77 -25.66 1.26
CA ILE A 405 40.40 -26.96 0.61
C ILE A 405 38.89 -27.02 0.31
N SER A 406 38.37 -27.42 -0.87
CA SER A 406 38.86 -27.62 -2.24
C SER A 406 37.61 -27.94 -3.09
N SER A 407 37.55 -27.40 -4.31
CA SER A 407 36.57 -27.72 -5.34
C SER A 407 37.01 -28.92 -6.18
N THR A 408 36.05 -29.71 -6.68
CA THR A 408 36.22 -30.43 -7.95
C THR A 408 34.97 -30.23 -8.81
N THR A 409 35.24 -29.74 -10.01
CA THR A 409 34.38 -29.58 -11.18
C THR A 409 34.35 -30.86 -11.99
N GLU A 410 33.20 -31.21 -12.57
CA GLU A 410 33.13 -31.79 -13.93
C GLU A 410 31.71 -31.65 -14.50
N ASN A 411 31.61 -30.99 -15.65
CA ASN A 411 30.56 -31.10 -16.66
C ASN A 411 31.31 -31.11 -18.01
N PRO A 412 30.85 -31.85 -19.05
CA PRO A 412 29.98 -31.16 -20.01
C PRO A 412 28.91 -32.03 -20.71
N ASP A 413 27.87 -31.30 -21.15
CA ASP A 413 27.07 -31.41 -22.38
C ASP A 413 26.35 -32.71 -22.76
N SER A 414 25.01 -32.64 -22.81
CA SER A 414 24.27 -32.57 -24.09
C SER A 414 22.74 -32.54 -23.90
N ASN A 415 22.09 -31.53 -24.48
CA ASN A 415 20.66 -31.47 -24.80
C ASN A 415 20.48 -31.98 -26.25
N PRO A 416 19.39 -32.69 -26.61
CA PRO A 416 18.27 -31.96 -27.22
C PRO A 416 16.85 -32.52 -26.94
N ASN A 417 15.91 -31.58 -26.86
CA ASN A 417 14.53 -31.60 -27.38
C ASN A 417 13.50 -32.68 -26.95
N SER A 418 12.45 -32.13 -26.31
CA SER A 418 11.03 -32.21 -26.72
C SER A 418 10.35 -33.59 -26.82
N ALA A 419 9.47 -33.87 -25.87
CA ALA A 419 8.15 -34.45 -26.13
C ALA A 419 7.20 -34.21 -24.95
N SER A 420 6.06 -33.57 -25.25
CA SER A 420 4.81 -33.75 -24.50
C SER A 420 4.41 -35.23 -24.54
N GLU A 421 3.88 -35.79 -23.45
CA GLU A 421 2.54 -36.38 -23.40
C GLU A 421 2.27 -37.08 -22.05
N VAL A 422 1.17 -36.62 -21.44
CA VAL A 422 0.09 -37.42 -20.81
C VAL A 422 0.38 -38.18 -19.51
N LEU A 423 -0.37 -37.76 -18.48
CA LEU A 423 -0.78 -38.56 -17.33
C LEU A 423 -1.27 -39.96 -17.74
N SER A 424 -0.63 -40.97 -17.18
CA SER A 424 -1.24 -41.92 -16.25
C SER A 424 -0.19 -42.41 -15.27
#